data_AF-A0A956AQC1-F1
#
_entry.id   AF-A0A956AQC1-F1
#
_cell.length_a   1.000
_cell.length_b   1.000
_cell.length_c   1.000
_cell.angle_alpha   90.00
_cell.angle_beta   90.00
_cell.angle_gamma   90.00
#
_symmetry.space_group_name_H-M   'P 1'
#
loop_
_entity.id
_entity.type
_entity.pdbx_description
1 polymer ?
#
loop_
_entity_poly.entity_id
_entity_poly.type
_entity_poly.pdbx_seq_one_letter_code
_entity_poly.pdbx_strand_id
1 'polypeptide(L)'
;MRLGGAWVLVGVWCSAFVGGAGCSSSSGPGETATFVMARLDFVTEPEADGTVRGFDLDGLDHTDELAAEGCFKPDYLSPEGESGVDNQLSSLGAALVVFGADSVSTIVQGMVNDGTLLLIAEVGELDDWENDRHVTLRFRLGMGPVDVGTDSRLVPGQSFDPRPGYQFAATRSAYVRDGVLYADEVDVTLPIQILGIDLDFPMLRGRAELRLNEGDYTLEGRVGGAVPIAALDELVDQIYIASGMDEGLTRLVRTVLRGVADLSPRPDGGCDFMSSAMDVGGVRAFVLE
;
A
#
# COMPACT_ATOMS: atom_id res chain seq x y z
N MET A 1 7.64 91.40 -9.01
CA MET A 1 6.22 91.80 -9.01
C MET A 1 5.37 90.70 -9.65
N ARG A 2 4.81 89.81 -8.83
CA ARG A 2 3.40 89.35 -8.88
C ARG A 2 3.21 88.37 -7.73
N LEU A 3 2.10 88.59 -7.03
CA LEU A 3 1.73 88.00 -5.75
C LEU A 3 1.12 86.60 -5.91
N GLY A 4 1.20 85.82 -4.84
CA GLY A 4 -0.01 85.31 -4.20
C GLY A 4 -0.18 83.79 -4.15
N GLY A 5 -0.47 83.30 -2.94
CA GLY A 5 -1.29 82.09 -2.75
C GLY A 5 -0.70 81.07 -1.78
N ALA A 6 -0.93 81.26 -0.48
CA ALA A 6 -0.84 80.21 0.52
C ALA A 6 -2.16 79.45 0.58
N TRP A 7 -2.13 78.11 0.53
CA TRP A 7 -3.21 77.24 1.01
C TRP A 7 -2.61 76.00 1.67
N VAL A 8 -2.89 75.86 2.97
CA VAL A 8 -2.71 74.65 3.77
C VAL A 8 -3.89 73.73 3.49
N LEU A 9 -3.63 72.46 3.15
CA LEU A 9 -4.61 71.39 3.27
C LEU A 9 -3.94 70.17 3.91
N VAL A 10 -4.47 69.84 5.09
CA VAL A 10 -4.26 68.61 5.85
C VAL A 10 -4.90 67.46 5.09
N GLY A 11 -4.16 66.37 4.88
CA GLY A 11 -4.61 65.19 4.13
C GLY A 11 -4.10 63.89 4.74
N VAL A 12 -4.96 63.34 5.60
CA VAL A 12 -5.08 61.98 6.16
C VAL A 12 -4.28 60.84 5.50
N TRP A 13 -3.64 60.08 6.39
CA TRP A 13 -3.34 58.63 6.37
C TRP A 13 -3.78 57.79 5.16
N CYS A 14 -2.83 57.05 4.59
CA CYS A 14 -3.09 55.70 4.09
C CYS A 14 -1.79 54.87 4.22
N SER A 15 -1.59 54.25 5.38
CA SER A 15 -0.55 53.24 5.58
C SER A 15 -0.92 52.01 4.75
N ALA A 16 -0.21 51.81 3.64
CA ALA A 16 -0.30 50.56 2.89
C ALA A 16 0.35 49.44 3.73
N PHE A 17 -0.48 48.67 4.42
CA PHE A 17 -0.10 47.35 4.92
C PHE A 17 0.15 46.46 3.70
N VAL A 18 1.42 46.22 3.40
CA VAL A 18 1.83 45.11 2.55
C VAL A 18 1.52 43.84 3.35
N GLY A 19 0.37 43.24 3.05
CA GLY A 19 0.04 41.90 3.52
C GLY A 19 1.00 40.92 2.88
N GLY A 20 2.08 40.59 3.60
CA GLY A 20 2.89 39.43 3.29
C GLY A 20 1.98 38.21 3.40
N ALA A 21 1.89 37.45 2.30
CA ALA A 21 1.39 36.09 2.35
C ALA A 21 2.22 35.35 3.41
N GLY A 22 1.58 34.98 4.52
CA GLY A 22 2.18 34.13 5.52
C GLY A 22 2.38 32.76 4.90
N CYS A 23 3.59 32.46 4.45
CA CYS A 23 4.05 31.09 4.47
C CYS A 23 4.15 30.71 5.94
N SER A 24 3.11 30.05 6.47
CA SER A 24 3.28 29.24 7.67
C SER A 24 4.12 28.03 7.28
N SER A 25 5.43 28.21 7.25
CA SER A 25 6.32 27.07 7.38
C SER A 25 6.12 26.53 8.80
N SER A 26 5.42 25.41 8.93
CA SER A 26 5.54 24.53 10.10
C SER A 26 7.01 24.12 10.16
N SER A 27 7.80 24.84 10.95
CA SER A 27 9.25 24.63 11.07
C SER A 27 9.57 23.89 12.37
N GLY A 28 8.72 22.92 12.73
CA GLY A 28 9.00 21.94 13.77
C GLY A 28 9.60 20.68 13.14
N PRO A 29 10.21 19.77 13.92
CA PRO A 29 10.38 18.40 13.45
C PRO A 29 8.97 17.83 13.24
N GLY A 30 8.64 17.43 12.02
CA GLY A 30 7.39 16.73 11.71
C GLY A 30 7.19 15.52 12.62
N GLU A 31 5.93 15.22 12.91
CA GLU A 31 5.61 14.10 13.78
C GLU A 31 5.80 12.75 13.07
N THR A 32 5.77 11.68 13.87
CA THR A 32 5.63 10.32 13.35
C THR A 32 4.25 9.82 13.70
N ALA A 33 3.40 9.64 12.68
CA ALA A 33 2.10 9.02 12.82
C ALA A 33 2.23 7.51 12.61
N THR A 34 1.79 6.73 13.60
CA THR A 34 1.92 5.26 13.59
C THR A 34 0.54 4.60 13.56
N PHE A 35 0.39 3.65 12.64
CA PHE A 35 -0.83 2.89 12.44
C PHE A 35 -0.54 1.39 12.43
N VAL A 36 -1.36 0.59 13.11
CA VAL A 36 -1.39 -0.87 12.93
C VAL A 36 -2.54 -1.21 11.97
N MET A 37 -2.26 -2.07 11.00
CA MET A 37 -3.29 -2.50 10.05
C MET A 37 -4.29 -3.40 10.77
N ALA A 38 -5.53 -2.92 10.89
CA ALA A 38 -6.68 -3.65 11.41
C ALA A 38 -7.46 -4.37 10.31
N ARG A 39 -7.24 -4.01 9.04
CA ARG A 39 -7.81 -4.65 7.87
C ARG A 39 -6.74 -4.83 6.81
N LEU A 40 -6.65 -6.03 6.26
CA LEU A 40 -5.83 -6.38 5.09
C LEU A 40 -6.67 -7.28 4.18
N ASP A 41 -6.87 -6.85 2.95
CA ASP A 41 -7.71 -7.56 1.99
C ASP A 41 -7.05 -7.57 0.62
N PHE A 42 -6.63 -8.75 0.15
CA PHE A 42 -6.06 -8.88 -1.17
C PHE A 42 -7.13 -8.73 -2.24
N VAL A 43 -6.84 -7.96 -3.28
CA VAL A 43 -7.72 -7.83 -4.43
C VAL A 43 -7.53 -9.05 -5.32
N THR A 44 -8.25 -10.13 -5.00
CA THR A 44 -8.12 -11.45 -5.66
C THR A 44 -9.15 -11.70 -6.75
N GLU A 45 -10.08 -10.77 -6.98
CA GLU A 45 -11.11 -10.88 -8.02
C GLU A 45 -11.39 -9.50 -8.64
N PRO A 46 -11.74 -9.42 -9.93
CA PRO A 46 -12.26 -8.20 -10.53
C PRO A 46 -13.64 -7.84 -9.96
N GLU A 47 -13.99 -6.56 -10.08
CA GLU A 47 -15.33 -6.07 -9.80
C GLU A 47 -16.36 -6.62 -10.80
N ALA A 48 -17.64 -6.47 -10.47
CA ALA A 48 -18.74 -6.99 -11.30
C ALA A 48 -18.79 -6.37 -12.71
N ASP A 49 -18.22 -5.17 -12.89
CA ASP A 49 -18.10 -4.48 -14.18
C ASP A 49 -16.78 -4.79 -14.92
N GLY A 50 -15.93 -5.66 -14.35
CA GLY A 50 -14.65 -6.06 -14.90
C GLY A 50 -13.48 -5.12 -14.57
N THR A 51 -13.71 -4.03 -13.83
CA THR A 51 -12.63 -3.18 -13.34
C THR A 51 -11.83 -3.88 -12.24
N VAL A 52 -10.57 -3.51 -12.08
CA VAL A 52 -9.68 -4.08 -11.06
C VAL A 52 -9.02 -2.98 -10.27
N ARG A 53 -9.04 -3.13 -8.95
CA ARG A 53 -8.27 -2.29 -8.04
C ARG A 53 -6.80 -2.71 -8.07
N GLY A 54 -5.90 -1.76 -8.27
CA GLY A 54 -4.45 -2.00 -8.33
C GLY A 54 -3.67 -0.71 -8.54
N PHE A 55 -2.49 -0.84 -9.13
CA PHE A 55 -1.64 0.27 -9.56
C PHE A 55 -1.05 -0.04 -10.92
N ASP A 56 -0.77 0.97 -11.73
CA ASP A 56 0.19 0.86 -12.83
C ASP A 56 1.59 0.75 -12.23
N LEU A 57 2.21 -0.43 -12.31
CA LEU A 57 3.50 -0.75 -11.71
C LEU A 57 4.65 -0.72 -12.72
N ASP A 58 4.38 -0.85 -14.01
CA ASP A 58 5.41 -0.86 -15.07
C ASP A 58 5.42 0.41 -15.95
N GLY A 59 4.43 1.29 -15.80
CA GLY A 59 4.28 2.53 -16.54
C GLY A 59 3.72 2.34 -17.95
N LEU A 60 3.14 1.18 -18.24
CA LEU A 60 2.61 0.79 -19.54
C LEU A 60 1.08 0.72 -19.52
N ASP A 61 0.46 0.76 -20.70
CA ASP A 61 -0.98 0.63 -20.86
C ASP A 61 -1.29 -0.30 -22.03
N HIS A 62 -1.62 -1.53 -21.68
CA HIS A 62 -1.99 -2.65 -22.53
C HIS A 62 -3.44 -3.08 -22.25
N THR A 63 -4.28 -2.15 -21.80
CA THR A 63 -5.70 -2.44 -21.50
C THR A 63 -6.44 -2.99 -22.74
N ASP A 64 -6.09 -2.49 -23.93
CA ASP A 64 -6.73 -2.84 -25.21
C ASP A 64 -5.91 -3.80 -26.09
N GLU A 65 -4.69 -4.19 -25.68
CA GLU A 65 -3.79 -5.01 -26.49
C GLU A 65 -2.91 -5.96 -25.66
N LEU A 66 -2.50 -7.10 -26.24
CA LEU A 66 -1.55 -7.99 -25.58
C LEU A 66 -0.15 -7.69 -26.09
N ALA A 67 0.71 -7.15 -25.23
CA ALA A 67 2.08 -6.78 -25.57
C ALA A 67 3.11 -7.76 -24.98
N ALA A 68 4.27 -7.85 -25.62
CA ALA A 68 5.36 -8.70 -25.12
C ALA A 68 5.96 -8.14 -23.82
N GLU A 69 5.90 -6.83 -23.66
CA GLU A 69 6.37 -6.04 -22.53
C GLU A 69 5.62 -6.41 -21.24
N GLY A 70 4.30 -6.62 -21.31
CA GLY A 70 3.45 -7.15 -20.22
C GLY A 70 3.28 -8.67 -20.23
N CYS A 71 4.19 -9.42 -20.88
CA CYS A 71 4.11 -10.89 -21.00
C CYS A 71 2.78 -11.43 -21.56
N PHE A 72 2.20 -10.68 -22.49
CA PHE A 72 0.91 -10.94 -23.10
C PHE A 72 -0.21 -11.07 -22.06
N LYS A 73 -0.11 -10.30 -20.97
CA LYS A 73 -1.17 -10.06 -20.01
C LYS A 73 -1.83 -8.72 -20.32
N PRO A 74 -3.16 -8.67 -20.32
CA PRO A 74 -3.85 -7.39 -20.43
C PRO A 74 -3.75 -6.66 -19.11
N ASP A 75 -3.62 -5.34 -19.20
CA ASP A 75 -3.79 -4.47 -18.05
C ASP A 75 -5.28 -4.25 -17.79
N TYR A 76 -5.62 -3.71 -16.63
CA TYR A 76 -7.00 -3.44 -16.26
C TYR A 76 -7.34 -1.96 -16.26
N LEU A 77 -8.64 -1.68 -16.29
CA LEU A 77 -9.19 -0.38 -15.90
C LEU A 77 -9.45 -0.35 -14.38
N SER A 78 -9.08 0.73 -13.71
CA SER A 78 -9.50 0.99 -12.34
C SER A 78 -10.99 1.33 -12.26
N PRO A 79 -11.64 1.13 -11.11
CA PRO A 79 -13.00 1.63 -10.86
C PRO A 79 -13.13 3.15 -11.06
N GLU A 80 -12.03 3.89 -10.88
CA GLU A 80 -11.92 5.33 -11.07
C GLU A 80 -11.69 5.74 -12.54
N GLY A 81 -11.46 4.77 -13.44
CA GLY A 81 -11.29 4.96 -14.88
C GLY A 81 -9.85 5.16 -15.35
N GLU A 82 -8.87 4.84 -14.52
CA GLU A 82 -7.45 4.83 -14.89
C GLU A 82 -7.11 3.55 -15.67
N SER A 83 -6.29 3.66 -16.70
CA SER A 83 -5.82 2.51 -17.50
C SER A 83 -4.41 2.09 -17.09
N GLY A 84 -3.97 0.91 -17.54
CA GLY A 84 -2.66 0.36 -17.21
C GLY A 84 -2.59 -0.25 -15.81
N VAL A 85 -3.71 -0.62 -15.19
CA VAL A 85 -3.68 -1.18 -13.83
C VAL A 85 -3.13 -2.60 -13.84
N ASP A 86 -2.05 -2.81 -13.10
CA ASP A 86 -1.47 -4.12 -12.83
C ASP A 86 -2.05 -4.71 -11.52
N ASN A 87 -2.77 -5.82 -11.64
CA ASN A 87 -3.09 -6.70 -10.51
C ASN A 87 -3.53 -8.09 -11.00
N GLN A 88 -2.58 -8.88 -11.47
CA GLN A 88 -2.82 -10.22 -12.01
C GLN A 88 -3.19 -11.26 -10.95
N LEU A 89 -2.91 -11.00 -9.67
CA LEU A 89 -3.49 -11.80 -8.58
C LEU A 89 -5.01 -11.85 -8.67
N SER A 90 -5.66 -10.79 -9.17
CA SER A 90 -7.12 -10.74 -9.35
C SER A 90 -7.65 -11.80 -10.31
N SER A 91 -6.82 -12.28 -11.24
CA SER A 91 -7.20 -13.36 -12.18
C SER A 91 -7.23 -14.74 -11.51
N LEU A 92 -6.67 -14.87 -10.30
CA LEU A 92 -6.51 -16.14 -9.61
C LEU A 92 -7.62 -16.45 -8.59
N GLY A 93 -8.55 -15.54 -8.26
CA GLY A 93 -9.48 -15.71 -7.14
C GLY A 93 -10.16 -17.08 -7.06
N ALA A 94 -10.80 -17.52 -8.15
CA ALA A 94 -11.44 -18.84 -8.22
C ALA A 94 -10.46 -20.01 -8.15
N ALA A 95 -9.22 -19.85 -8.66
CA ALA A 95 -8.18 -20.86 -8.60
C ALA A 95 -7.59 -20.99 -7.19
N LEU A 96 -7.55 -19.89 -6.42
CA LEU A 96 -7.03 -19.88 -5.05
C LEU A 96 -7.89 -20.72 -4.09
N VAL A 97 -9.21 -20.81 -4.35
CA VAL A 97 -10.14 -21.66 -3.58
C VAL A 97 -9.77 -23.15 -3.66
N VAL A 98 -9.18 -23.59 -4.77
CA VAL A 98 -8.79 -25.01 -4.98
C VAL A 98 -7.69 -25.44 -4.01
N PHE A 99 -6.91 -24.52 -3.46
CA PHE A 99 -5.89 -24.82 -2.45
C PHE A 99 -6.46 -25.04 -1.04
N GLY A 100 -7.79 -25.08 -0.89
CA GLY A 100 -8.44 -25.29 0.41
C GLY A 100 -8.22 -24.14 1.39
N ALA A 101 -7.69 -23.02 0.90
CA ALA A 101 -7.66 -21.78 1.63
C ALA A 101 -9.08 -21.20 1.63
N ASP A 102 -9.63 -20.92 2.81
CA ASP A 102 -10.53 -19.75 2.90
C ASP A 102 -9.86 -18.60 2.13
N SER A 103 -10.62 -17.76 1.41
CA SER A 103 -10.03 -16.72 0.54
C SER A 103 -8.81 -16.09 1.22
N VAL A 104 -7.68 -15.92 0.54
CA VAL A 104 -6.40 -15.50 1.16
C VAL A 104 -6.60 -14.31 2.12
N SER A 105 -7.50 -13.40 1.75
CA SER A 105 -7.99 -12.31 2.61
C SER A 105 -8.58 -12.75 3.95
N THR A 106 -9.43 -13.79 4.00
CA THR A 106 -9.96 -14.36 5.25
C THR A 106 -8.85 -14.88 6.17
N ILE A 107 -7.86 -15.61 5.61
CA ILE A 107 -6.74 -16.13 6.40
C ILE A 107 -5.92 -14.97 6.96
N VAL A 108 -5.54 -14.03 6.10
CA VAL A 108 -4.74 -12.86 6.47
C VAL A 108 -5.48 -11.99 7.50
N GLN A 109 -6.78 -11.77 7.32
CA GLN A 109 -7.61 -11.04 8.27
C GLN A 109 -7.73 -11.77 9.61
N GLY A 110 -7.84 -13.10 9.59
CA GLY A 110 -7.78 -13.93 10.80
C GLY A 110 -6.47 -13.74 11.54
N MET A 111 -5.34 -13.73 10.83
CA MET A 111 -4.02 -13.49 11.40
C MET A 111 -3.88 -12.10 12.02
N VAL A 112 -4.46 -11.07 11.39
CA VAL A 112 -4.53 -9.71 11.95
C VAL A 112 -5.30 -9.72 13.27
N ASN A 113 -6.50 -10.31 13.28
CA ASN A 113 -7.37 -10.36 14.44
C ASN A 113 -6.78 -11.19 15.60
N ASP A 114 -6.03 -12.24 15.28
CA ASP A 114 -5.33 -13.10 16.25
C ASP A 114 -3.98 -12.49 16.71
N GLY A 115 -3.56 -11.38 16.11
CA GLY A 115 -2.30 -10.70 16.43
C GLY A 115 -1.04 -11.44 15.96
N THR A 116 -1.20 -12.42 15.07
CA THR A 116 -0.06 -13.15 14.47
C THR A 116 0.54 -12.40 13.27
N LEU A 117 -0.24 -11.51 12.64
CA LEU A 117 0.23 -10.53 11.66
C LEU A 117 -0.06 -9.10 12.13
N LEU A 118 0.96 -8.42 12.62
CA LEU A 118 0.89 -7.01 13.03
C LEU A 118 1.68 -6.15 12.05
N LEU A 119 1.07 -5.77 10.94
CA LEU A 119 1.70 -4.83 10.00
C LEU A 119 1.53 -3.40 10.54
N ILE A 120 2.64 -2.70 10.77
CA ILE A 120 2.67 -1.33 11.29
C ILE A 120 3.18 -0.42 10.19
N ALA A 121 2.45 0.65 9.90
CA ALA A 121 2.88 1.76 9.04
C ALA A 121 3.31 2.94 9.92
N GLU A 122 4.49 3.48 9.66
CA GLU A 122 5.01 4.71 10.27
C GLU A 122 5.13 5.76 9.17
N VAL A 123 4.36 6.84 9.30
CA VAL A 123 4.48 8.05 8.47
C VAL A 123 5.30 9.06 9.26
N GLY A 124 6.58 9.18 8.91
CA GLY A 124 7.53 10.07 9.60
C GLY A 124 7.75 11.36 8.84
N GLU A 125 8.25 12.38 9.54
CA GLU A 125 8.46 13.73 9.00
C GLU A 125 7.15 14.39 8.54
N LEU A 126 6.00 14.04 9.16
CA LEU A 126 4.69 14.56 8.81
C LEU A 126 4.43 15.91 9.51
N ASP A 127 4.39 16.99 8.73
CA ASP A 127 4.12 18.35 9.22
C ASP A 127 2.66 18.80 9.00
N ASP A 128 2.00 18.29 7.96
CA ASP A 128 0.62 18.62 7.59
C ASP A 128 -0.11 17.38 7.05
N TRP A 129 -1.21 17.00 7.71
CA TRP A 129 -2.01 15.81 7.37
C TRP A 129 -2.79 15.96 6.06
N GLU A 130 -2.98 17.17 5.57
CA GLU A 130 -3.71 17.46 4.34
C GLU A 130 -2.76 17.65 3.16
N ASN A 131 -1.65 18.37 3.34
CA ASN A 131 -0.69 18.66 2.26
C ASN A 131 0.75 18.75 2.76
N ASP A 132 1.52 17.69 2.51
CA ASP A 132 2.94 17.61 2.85
C ASP A 132 3.77 17.20 1.63
N ARG A 133 4.82 17.96 1.32
CA ARG A 133 5.66 17.71 0.15
C ARG A 133 6.71 16.63 0.37
N HIS A 134 7.02 16.30 1.62
CA HIS A 134 8.02 15.29 1.91
C HIS A 134 7.68 14.56 3.20
N VAL A 135 7.31 13.30 3.08
CA VAL A 135 7.16 12.40 4.22
C VAL A 135 7.96 11.14 3.98
N THR A 136 8.11 10.33 5.01
CA THR A 136 8.64 8.98 4.90
C THR A 136 7.54 7.98 5.22
N LEU A 137 7.47 6.89 4.46
CA LEU A 137 6.62 5.74 4.78
C LEU A 137 7.52 4.55 5.10
N ARG A 138 7.32 3.94 6.27
CA ARG A 138 7.97 2.69 6.65
C ARG A 138 6.95 1.68 7.10
N PHE A 139 7.07 0.47 6.57
CA PHE A 139 6.39 -0.69 7.15
C PHE A 139 7.31 -1.42 8.13
N ARG A 140 6.72 -1.96 9.20
CA ARG A 140 7.37 -2.83 10.18
C ARG A 140 6.42 -3.96 10.53
N LEU A 141 6.97 -5.08 10.96
CA LEU A 141 6.16 -6.06 11.68
C LEU A 141 6.28 -5.80 13.18
N GLY A 142 5.14 -5.80 13.85
CA GLY A 142 5.03 -5.76 15.30
C GLY A 142 4.95 -7.15 15.92
N MET A 143 5.05 -7.18 17.24
CA MET A 143 4.75 -8.30 18.11
C MET A 143 4.12 -7.74 19.38
N GLY A 144 3.26 -8.53 20.02
CA GLY A 144 2.63 -8.16 21.27
C GLY A 144 1.22 -8.74 21.38
N PRO A 145 0.60 -8.63 22.56
CA PRO A 145 -0.81 -8.96 22.70
C PRO A 145 -1.67 -7.99 21.87
N VAL A 146 -2.79 -8.48 21.37
CA VAL A 146 -3.83 -7.67 20.72
C VAL A 146 -5.12 -7.72 21.51
N ASP A 147 -5.76 -6.57 21.65
CA ASP A 147 -7.15 -6.44 22.03
C ASP A 147 -7.99 -6.21 20.77
N VAL A 148 -9.04 -7.03 20.62
CA VAL A 148 -10.04 -6.88 19.57
C VAL A 148 -11.38 -6.45 20.17
N GLY A 149 -12.07 -5.55 19.47
CA GLY A 149 -13.40 -5.10 19.81
C GLY A 149 -14.47 -6.17 19.57
N THR A 150 -15.72 -5.84 19.92
CA THR A 150 -16.88 -6.71 19.67
C THR A 150 -17.20 -6.90 18.19
N ASP A 151 -16.62 -6.07 17.33
CA ASP A 151 -16.68 -6.13 15.87
C ASP A 151 -15.53 -6.94 15.25
N SER A 152 -14.74 -7.63 16.08
CA SER A 152 -13.58 -8.43 15.67
C SER A 152 -12.51 -7.61 14.94
N ARG A 153 -12.32 -6.33 15.32
CA ARG A 153 -11.25 -5.47 14.81
C ARG A 153 -10.33 -5.02 15.93
N LEU A 154 -9.08 -4.71 15.60
CA LEU A 154 -8.12 -4.20 16.58
C LEU A 154 -8.62 -2.89 17.19
N VAL A 155 -8.53 -2.79 18.53
CA VAL A 155 -8.81 -1.56 19.26
C VAL A 155 -7.70 -0.53 19.00
N PRO A 156 -8.00 0.75 18.73
CA PRO A 156 -6.98 1.78 18.52
C PRO A 156 -6.17 2.09 19.79
N GLY A 157 -4.96 2.58 19.61
CA GLY A 157 -4.09 3.10 20.67
C GLY A 157 -3.25 2.04 21.40
N GLN A 158 -3.17 0.84 20.84
CA GLN A 158 -2.33 -0.23 21.39
C GLN A 158 -0.84 0.01 21.11
N SER A 159 0.03 -0.56 21.94
CA SER A 159 1.48 -0.48 21.81
C SER A 159 2.07 -1.84 21.43
N PHE A 160 3.00 -1.85 20.50
CA PHE A 160 3.63 -3.07 19.99
C PHE A 160 5.16 -2.95 19.99
N ASP A 161 5.84 -4.07 20.17
CA ASP A 161 7.28 -4.17 20.00
C ASP A 161 7.60 -4.47 18.52
N PRO A 162 8.65 -3.89 17.92
CA PRO A 162 9.07 -4.25 16.58
C PRO A 162 9.61 -5.69 16.55
N ARG A 163 9.20 -6.48 15.56
CA ARG A 163 9.71 -7.83 15.31
C ARG A 163 11.16 -7.77 14.82
N PRO A 164 12.13 -8.36 15.52
CA PRO A 164 13.52 -8.38 15.07
C PRO A 164 13.67 -9.02 13.69
N GLY A 165 14.45 -8.39 12.80
CA GLY A 165 14.70 -8.89 11.45
C GLY A 165 13.64 -8.54 10.40
N TYR A 166 12.51 -7.93 10.79
CA TYR A 166 11.43 -7.53 9.89
C TYR A 166 11.21 -6.01 9.92
N GLN A 167 12.25 -5.28 9.50
CA GLN A 167 12.21 -3.84 9.30
C GLN A 167 12.45 -3.54 7.82
N PHE A 168 11.41 -3.05 7.15
CA PHE A 168 11.52 -2.67 5.74
C PHE A 168 12.19 -1.30 5.63
N ALA A 169 12.86 -1.06 4.49
CA ALA A 169 13.44 0.24 4.22
C ALA A 169 12.32 1.29 4.22
N ALA A 170 12.57 2.45 4.84
CA ALA A 170 11.66 3.58 4.66
C ALA A 170 11.82 4.11 3.23
N THR A 171 10.72 4.28 2.52
CA THR A 171 10.73 5.08 1.29
C THR A 171 10.69 6.55 1.65
N ARG A 172 11.50 7.33 0.91
CA ARG A 172 11.49 8.80 0.93
C ARG A 172 10.77 9.38 -0.30
N SER A 173 10.33 8.51 -1.20
CA SER A 173 9.58 8.83 -2.39
C SER A 173 8.09 8.90 -2.02
N ALA A 174 7.75 9.76 -1.04
CA ALA A 174 6.41 9.88 -0.50
C ALA A 174 6.01 11.33 -0.18
N TYR A 175 4.74 11.65 -0.36
CA TYR A 175 4.14 12.96 -0.11
C TYR A 175 2.65 12.82 0.23
N VAL A 176 2.07 13.84 0.85
CA VAL A 176 0.64 13.94 1.15
C VAL A 176 0.02 15.05 0.29
N ARG A 177 -1.09 14.76 -0.38
CA ARG A 177 -1.87 15.72 -1.14
C ARG A 177 -3.36 15.46 -0.94
N ASP A 178 -4.10 16.50 -0.57
CA ASP A 178 -5.55 16.44 -0.30
C ASP A 178 -5.91 15.29 0.67
N GLY A 179 -5.10 15.13 1.73
CA GLY A 179 -5.28 14.10 2.77
C GLY A 179 -4.89 12.68 2.35
N VAL A 180 -4.34 12.48 1.15
CA VAL A 180 -3.88 11.19 0.65
C VAL A 180 -2.36 11.15 0.58
N LEU A 181 -1.77 10.20 1.29
CA LEU A 181 -0.36 9.86 1.17
C LEU A 181 -0.15 9.01 -0.07
N TYR A 182 0.73 9.47 -0.95
CA TYR A 182 1.22 8.75 -2.11
C TYR A 182 2.66 8.34 -1.84
N ALA A 183 3.00 7.08 -2.12
CA ALA A 183 4.36 6.57 -1.98
C ALA A 183 4.73 5.62 -3.11
N ASP A 184 5.96 5.77 -3.61
CA ASP A 184 6.61 4.86 -4.54
C ASP A 184 7.76 4.11 -3.85
N GLU A 185 8.30 3.08 -4.51
CA GLU A 185 9.42 2.26 -3.99
C GLU A 185 9.08 1.62 -2.64
N VAL A 186 7.83 1.16 -2.51
CA VAL A 186 7.31 0.51 -1.30
C VAL A 186 7.60 -0.99 -1.35
N ASP A 187 8.39 -1.48 -0.40
CA ASP A 187 8.64 -2.90 -0.21
C ASP A 187 8.03 -3.38 1.10
N VAL A 188 7.27 -4.47 1.04
CA VAL A 188 6.68 -5.12 2.23
C VAL A 188 6.68 -6.64 2.05
N THR A 189 7.07 -7.37 3.09
CA THR A 189 6.95 -8.84 3.12
C THR A 189 5.96 -9.22 4.21
N LEU A 190 4.88 -9.88 3.82
CA LEU A 190 3.88 -10.37 4.77
C LEU A 190 4.20 -11.83 5.13
N PRO A 191 4.48 -12.14 6.41
CA PRO A 191 4.55 -13.52 6.86
C PRO A 191 3.12 -14.03 7.03
N ILE A 192 2.66 -14.82 6.07
CA ILE A 192 1.35 -15.45 6.06
C ILE A 192 1.51 -16.87 6.58
N GLN A 193 0.59 -17.32 7.43
CA GLN A 193 0.58 -18.69 7.92
C GLN A 193 -0.59 -19.45 7.27
N ILE A 194 -0.26 -20.48 6.49
CA ILE A 194 -1.26 -21.32 5.82
C ILE A 194 -1.02 -22.76 6.24
N LEU A 195 -2.03 -23.42 6.81
CA LEU A 195 -1.94 -24.82 7.27
C LEU A 195 -0.77 -25.07 8.26
N GLY A 196 -0.42 -24.07 9.08
CA GLY A 196 0.69 -24.16 10.04
C GLY A 196 2.08 -23.99 9.44
N ILE A 197 2.17 -23.57 8.17
CA ILE A 197 3.40 -23.26 7.46
C ILE A 197 3.54 -21.74 7.41
N ASP A 198 4.69 -21.22 7.85
CA ASP A 198 5.03 -19.81 7.74
C ASP A 198 5.59 -19.52 6.35
N LEU A 199 5.00 -18.56 5.66
CA LEU A 199 5.26 -18.24 4.26
C LEU A 199 5.51 -16.75 4.13
N ASP A 200 6.63 -16.38 3.51
CA ASP A 200 6.89 -14.99 3.20
C ASP A 200 6.27 -14.63 1.85
N PHE A 201 5.38 -13.63 1.87
CA PHE A 201 4.76 -13.05 0.69
C PHE A 201 5.37 -11.67 0.42
N PRO A 202 6.47 -11.58 -0.35
CA PRO A 202 7.11 -10.30 -0.66
C PRO A 202 6.35 -9.56 -1.77
N MET A 203 6.01 -8.31 -1.50
CA MET A 203 5.52 -7.32 -2.46
C MET A 203 6.61 -6.26 -2.62
N LEU A 204 7.24 -6.23 -3.78
CA LEU A 204 8.42 -5.42 -4.06
C LEU A 204 8.13 -4.34 -5.11
N ARG A 205 8.92 -3.27 -5.13
CA ARG A 205 8.81 -2.17 -6.10
C ARG A 205 7.37 -1.64 -6.16
N GLY A 206 6.76 -1.54 -5.00
CA GLY A 206 5.35 -1.24 -4.86
C GLY A 206 5.04 0.24 -4.86
N ARG A 207 3.74 0.51 -4.87
CA ARG A 207 3.14 1.81 -4.66
C ARG A 207 2.10 1.73 -3.53
N ALA A 208 1.88 2.86 -2.87
CA ALA A 208 0.85 2.98 -1.85
C ALA A 208 0.08 4.29 -2.00
N GLU A 209 -1.23 4.22 -1.82
CA GLU A 209 -2.15 5.35 -1.76
C GLU A 209 -3.01 5.21 -0.51
N LEU A 210 -2.76 6.06 0.48
CA LEU A 210 -3.27 5.91 1.83
C LEU A 210 -3.91 7.22 2.28
N ARG A 211 -5.22 7.27 2.38
CA ARG A 211 -5.95 8.41 2.95
C ARG A 211 -5.74 8.45 4.45
N LEU A 212 -5.20 9.56 4.92
CA LEU A 212 -4.95 9.84 6.32
C LEU A 212 -6.14 10.61 6.90
N ASN A 213 -6.53 10.30 8.12
CA ASN A 213 -7.54 11.07 8.84
C ASN A 213 -6.98 11.44 10.22
N GLU A 214 -6.63 12.72 10.40
CA GLU A 214 -6.08 13.25 11.65
C GLU A 214 -7.08 13.14 12.81
N GLY A 215 -8.35 13.40 12.54
CA GLY A 215 -9.40 13.46 13.57
C GLY A 215 -9.68 12.11 14.23
N ASP A 216 -9.75 11.06 13.42
CA ASP A 216 -9.98 9.68 13.89
C ASP A 216 -8.66 8.91 14.10
N TYR A 217 -7.54 9.47 13.63
CA TYR A 217 -6.22 8.86 13.61
C TYR A 217 -6.24 7.47 12.94
N THR A 218 -6.81 7.45 11.75
CA THR A 218 -6.95 6.27 10.89
C THR A 218 -6.27 6.45 9.55
N LEU A 219 -6.04 5.32 8.89
CA LEU A 219 -5.47 5.26 7.56
C LEU A 219 -6.27 4.26 6.73
N GLU A 220 -6.67 4.61 5.52
CA GLU A 220 -7.37 3.70 4.62
C GLU A 220 -6.85 3.85 3.20
N GLY A 221 -6.66 2.74 2.49
CA GLY A 221 -6.18 2.84 1.12
C GLY A 221 -5.71 1.52 0.56
N ARG A 222 -4.70 1.59 -0.30
CA ARG A 222 -4.18 0.44 -1.04
C ARG A 222 -2.67 0.43 -1.04
N VAL A 223 -2.11 -0.78 -1.04
CA VAL A 223 -0.71 -1.08 -1.30
C VAL A 223 -0.66 -2.12 -2.40
N GLY A 224 0.18 -1.94 -3.40
CA GLY A 224 0.40 -2.93 -4.45
C GLY A 224 1.86 -3.04 -4.82
N GLY A 225 2.23 -4.15 -5.44
CA GLY A 225 3.62 -4.40 -5.82
C GLY A 225 3.82 -5.72 -6.55
N ALA A 226 5.07 -5.95 -6.92
CA ALA A 226 5.51 -7.09 -7.71
C ALA A 226 5.90 -8.27 -6.79
N VAL A 227 5.25 -9.41 -6.97
CA VAL A 227 5.50 -10.66 -6.24
C VAL A 227 6.39 -11.56 -7.10
N PRO A 228 7.60 -11.94 -6.65
CA PRO A 228 8.48 -12.83 -7.42
C PRO A 228 7.85 -14.20 -7.63
N ILE A 229 7.86 -14.69 -8.87
CA ILE A 229 7.40 -16.06 -9.18
C ILE A 229 8.21 -17.12 -8.43
N ALA A 230 9.50 -16.85 -8.15
CA ALA A 230 10.34 -17.71 -7.34
C ALA A 230 9.80 -17.90 -5.90
N ALA A 231 9.23 -16.85 -5.30
CA ALA A 231 8.62 -16.93 -3.97
C ALA A 231 7.33 -17.77 -3.99
N LEU A 232 6.53 -17.63 -5.06
CA LEU A 232 5.35 -18.48 -5.28
C LEU A 232 5.73 -19.94 -5.56
N ASP A 233 6.84 -20.18 -6.25
CA ASP A 233 7.38 -21.52 -6.48
C ASP A 233 7.83 -22.19 -5.17
N GLU A 234 8.41 -21.43 -4.24
CA GLU A 234 8.77 -21.90 -2.89
C GLU A 234 7.52 -22.20 -2.06
N LEU A 235 6.52 -21.32 -2.10
CA LEU A 235 5.21 -21.53 -1.47
C LEU A 235 4.60 -22.88 -1.87
N VAL A 236 4.61 -23.19 -3.17
CA VAL A 236 4.09 -24.45 -3.70
C VAL A 236 4.86 -25.67 -3.18
N ASP A 237 6.19 -25.57 -3.05
CA ASP A 237 7.00 -26.65 -2.48
C ASP A 237 6.67 -26.90 -1.01
N GLN A 238 6.55 -25.83 -0.21
CA GLN A 238 6.26 -25.97 1.21
C GLN A 238 4.86 -26.58 1.43
N ILE A 239 3.85 -26.12 0.68
CA ILE A 239 2.50 -26.69 0.72
C ILE A 239 2.51 -28.16 0.27
N TYR A 240 3.23 -28.51 -0.80
CA TYR A 240 3.36 -29.91 -1.25
C TYR A 240 3.93 -30.80 -0.15
N ILE A 241 5.02 -30.38 0.51
CA ILE A 241 5.66 -31.12 1.59
C ILE A 241 4.72 -31.34 2.78
N ALA A 242 3.97 -30.30 3.17
CA ALA A 242 3.10 -30.35 4.34
C ALA A 242 1.78 -31.10 4.09
N SER A 243 1.16 -30.91 2.93
CA SER A 243 -0.15 -31.47 2.59
C SER A 243 -0.09 -32.85 1.92
N GLY A 244 1.08 -33.24 1.40
CA GLY A 244 1.21 -34.46 0.59
C GLY A 244 0.47 -34.38 -0.74
N MET A 245 0.35 -33.17 -1.30
CA MET A 245 -0.33 -32.89 -2.57
C MET A 245 0.21 -33.77 -3.71
N ASP A 246 -0.62 -34.09 -4.71
CA ASP A 246 -0.20 -34.88 -5.87
C ASP A 246 0.82 -34.13 -6.76
N GLU A 247 1.84 -34.83 -7.27
CA GLU A 247 2.90 -34.24 -8.13
C GLU A 247 2.34 -33.67 -9.45
N GLY A 248 1.30 -34.28 -10.01
CA GLY A 248 0.59 -33.75 -11.18
C GLY A 248 -0.10 -32.42 -10.87
N LEU A 249 -0.78 -32.33 -9.72
CA LEU A 249 -1.42 -31.10 -9.27
C LEU A 249 -0.39 -30.00 -8.99
N THR A 250 0.72 -30.31 -8.30
CA THR A 250 1.84 -29.39 -8.07
C THR A 250 2.36 -28.77 -9.37
N ARG A 251 2.54 -29.58 -10.42
CA ARG A 251 3.00 -29.08 -11.73
C ARG A 251 1.97 -28.19 -12.41
N LEU A 252 0.69 -28.52 -12.31
CA LEU A 252 -0.39 -27.69 -12.84
C LEU A 252 -0.38 -26.32 -12.17
N VAL A 253 -0.28 -26.30 -10.85
CA VAL A 253 -0.25 -25.07 -10.03
C VAL A 253 0.91 -24.16 -10.44
N ARG A 254 2.12 -24.70 -10.55
CA ARG A 254 3.29 -23.93 -11.02
C ARG A 254 3.09 -23.36 -12.42
N THR A 255 2.45 -24.14 -13.29
CA THR A 255 2.14 -23.70 -14.66
C THR A 255 1.17 -22.53 -14.66
N VAL A 256 0.14 -22.57 -13.79
CA VAL A 256 -0.82 -21.47 -13.63
C VAL A 256 -0.14 -20.23 -13.05
N LEU A 257 0.63 -20.36 -11.97
CA LEU A 257 1.31 -19.24 -11.32
C LEU A 257 2.31 -18.54 -12.24
N ARG A 258 3.12 -19.30 -12.99
CA ARG A 258 3.98 -18.74 -14.04
C ARG A 258 3.19 -18.13 -15.19
N GLY A 259 2.02 -18.71 -15.46
CA GLY A 259 1.12 -18.28 -16.50
C GLY A 259 0.40 -16.96 -16.19
N VAL A 260 0.45 -16.45 -14.95
CA VAL A 260 -0.14 -15.15 -14.59
C VAL A 260 0.88 -14.04 -14.34
N ALA A 261 2.18 -14.35 -14.42
CA ALA A 261 3.23 -13.36 -14.39
C ALA A 261 3.08 -12.35 -15.53
N ASP A 262 3.24 -11.07 -15.22
CA ASP A 262 3.02 -9.89 -16.06
C ASP A 262 4.15 -8.87 -15.97
N LEU A 263 4.89 -8.85 -14.86
CA LEU A 263 5.92 -7.86 -14.60
C LEU A 263 7.33 -8.41 -14.85
N SER A 264 8.19 -7.56 -15.40
CA SER A 264 9.61 -7.85 -15.71
C SER A 264 9.77 -8.98 -16.75
N PRO A 265 9.56 -8.68 -18.05
CA PRO A 265 9.65 -9.67 -19.11
C PRO A 265 11.08 -10.23 -19.26
N ARG A 266 11.16 -11.54 -19.49
CA ARG A 266 12.38 -12.27 -19.78
C ARG A 266 12.57 -12.47 -21.28
N PRO A 267 13.83 -12.62 -21.75
CA PRO A 267 14.11 -12.86 -23.17
C PRO A 267 13.48 -14.14 -23.76
N ASP A 268 13.06 -15.10 -22.92
CA ASP A 268 12.40 -16.33 -23.32
C ASP A 268 10.87 -16.22 -23.40
N GLY A 269 10.30 -15.04 -23.14
CA GLY A 269 8.87 -14.74 -23.32
C GLY A 269 7.98 -14.97 -22.10
N GLY A 270 8.55 -15.16 -20.91
CA GLY A 270 7.81 -15.17 -19.64
C GLY A 270 8.18 -13.99 -18.74
N CYS A 271 7.51 -13.83 -17.60
CA CYS A 271 7.79 -12.77 -16.63
C CYS A 271 8.33 -13.34 -15.32
N ASP A 272 9.08 -12.53 -14.58
CA ASP A 272 9.69 -12.90 -13.29
C ASP A 272 8.81 -12.57 -12.08
N PHE A 273 7.82 -11.68 -12.26
CA PHE A 273 6.95 -11.22 -11.20
C PHE A 273 5.49 -11.22 -11.63
N MET A 274 4.62 -11.38 -10.63
CA MET A 274 3.18 -11.22 -10.73
C MET A 274 2.79 -9.95 -9.97
N SER A 275 2.00 -9.06 -10.55
CA SER A 275 1.43 -7.93 -9.85
C SER A 275 0.34 -8.35 -8.85
N SER A 276 0.30 -7.65 -7.72
CA SER A 276 -0.65 -7.88 -6.64
C SER A 276 -1.00 -6.58 -5.95
N ALA A 277 -2.25 -6.45 -5.52
CA ALA A 277 -2.71 -5.33 -4.71
C ALA A 277 -3.51 -5.81 -3.49
N MET A 278 -3.43 -5.04 -2.41
CA MET A 278 -4.22 -5.23 -1.20
C MET A 278 -4.80 -3.89 -0.72
N ASP A 279 -6.08 -3.90 -0.35
CA ASP A 279 -6.71 -2.80 0.36
C ASP A 279 -6.38 -2.92 1.86
N VAL A 280 -5.99 -1.82 2.47
CA VAL A 280 -5.54 -1.75 3.86
C VAL A 280 -6.39 -0.77 4.67
N GLY A 281 -6.54 -1.05 5.96
CA GLY A 281 -7.18 -0.17 6.92
C GLY A 281 -6.42 -0.21 8.24
N GLY A 282 -5.89 0.93 8.66
CA GLY A 282 -5.09 1.10 9.85
C GLY A 282 -5.78 1.94 10.92
N VAL A 283 -5.51 1.58 12.18
CA VAL A 283 -5.89 2.36 13.36
C VAL A 283 -4.64 2.81 14.09
N ARG A 284 -4.74 3.89 14.86
CA ARG A 284 -3.63 4.39 15.68
C ARG A 284 -2.94 3.28 16.48
N ALA A 285 -1.62 3.29 16.47
CA ALA A 285 -0.79 2.43 17.32
C ALA A 285 0.44 3.19 17.84
N PHE A 286 1.20 2.54 18.70
CA PHE A 286 2.49 3.03 19.19
C PHE A 286 3.53 1.91 19.06
N VAL A 287 4.77 2.27 18.73
CA VAL A 287 5.91 1.35 18.74
C VAL A 287 6.75 1.63 19.97
N LEU A 288 7.09 0.57 20.72
CA LEU A 288 7.98 0.64 21.87
C LEU A 288 9.44 0.50 21.38
N GLU A 289 10.30 1.45 21.75
CA GLU A 289 11.74 1.43 21.45
C GLU A 289 12.60 0.96 22.64
#